data_AF-G3ECL2-F1
#
_entry.id   AF-G3ECL2-F1
#
_cell.length_a   1.000
_cell.length_b   1.000
_cell.length_c   1.000
_cell.angle_alpha   90.00
_cell.angle_beta   90.00
_cell.angle_gamma   90.00
#
_symmetry.space_group_name_H-M   'P 1'
#
loop_
_entity.id
_entity.type
_entity.pdbx_description
1 polymer ?
#
loop_
_entity_poly.entity_id
_entity_poly.type
_entity_poly.pdbx_seq_one_letter_code
_entity_poly.pdbx_strand_id
1 'polypeptide(L)'
;LIGNVDGLIRGLSETPGREPQPSYNNLISNILIESPTINTTGFDLLSYDVQRGRDVGLPPYTKIRSLCGLPQVKSFDDLSDYIPLKKIDQLKDFYTTVDDIDYYVGILLENKITGSMFGPTGSCVIA
;
A
#
# COMPACT_ATOMS: atom_id res chain seq x y z
N LEU A 1 -10.34 -10.10 -29.10
CA LEU A 1 -9.14 -9.57 -28.40
C LEU A 1 -8.00 -9.20 -29.36
N ILE A 2 -7.94 -9.77 -30.57
CA ILE A 2 -7.06 -9.25 -31.63
C ILE A 2 -7.85 -8.16 -32.37
N GLY A 3 -7.46 -6.88 -32.26
CA GLY A 3 -8.04 -5.84 -33.13
C GLY A 3 -8.05 -4.38 -32.67
N ASN A 4 -7.61 -4.03 -31.46
CA ASN A 4 -7.53 -2.61 -31.05
C ASN A 4 -6.38 -2.33 -30.06
N VAL A 5 -5.19 -2.83 -30.39
CA VAL A 5 -3.99 -2.55 -29.60
C VAL A 5 -3.67 -1.05 -29.63
N ASP A 6 -3.83 -0.41 -30.79
CA ASP A 6 -3.60 1.03 -30.97
C ASP A 6 -4.48 1.88 -30.05
N GLY A 7 -5.76 1.52 -29.90
CA GLY A 7 -6.67 2.20 -28.97
C GLY A 7 -6.29 2.01 -27.50
N LEU A 8 -5.79 0.82 -27.13
CA LEU A 8 -5.28 0.57 -25.78
C LEU A 8 -4.02 1.40 -25.50
N ILE A 9 -3.06 1.42 -26.43
CA ILE A 9 -1.83 2.21 -26.31
C ILE A 9 -2.16 3.70 -26.21
N ARG A 10 -3.10 4.19 -27.03
CA ARG A 10 -3.58 5.56 -26.97
C ARG A 10 -4.17 5.87 -25.59
N GLY A 11 -5.06 5.03 -25.08
CA GLY A 11 -5.65 5.19 -23.75
C GLY A 11 -4.60 5.23 -22.65
N LEU A 12 -3.61 4.32 -22.68
CA LEU A 12 -2.50 4.29 -21.72
C LEU A 12 -1.59 5.53 -21.79
N SER A 13 -1.46 6.15 -22.96
CA SER A 13 -0.59 7.31 -23.17
C SER A 13 -1.29 8.63 -22.85
N GLU A 14 -2.59 8.72 -23.13
CA GLU A 14 -3.37 9.96 -23.02
C GLU A 14 -4.14 10.08 -21.70
N THR A 15 -4.45 8.96 -21.03
CA THR A 15 -5.22 8.97 -19.79
C THR A 15 -4.29 9.00 -18.57
N PRO A 16 -4.40 10.00 -17.67
CA PRO A 16 -3.61 10.03 -16.46
C PRO A 16 -3.94 8.85 -15.54
N GLY A 17 -2.91 8.29 -14.91
CA GLY A 17 -3.07 7.28 -13.88
C GLY A 17 -3.78 7.82 -12.63
N ARG A 18 -4.32 6.92 -11.81
CA ARG A 18 -4.85 7.27 -10.49
C ARG A 18 -3.70 7.70 -9.58
N GLU A 19 -3.89 8.81 -8.87
CA GLU A 19 -2.95 9.26 -7.85
C GLU A 19 -2.72 8.19 -6.78
N PRO A 20 -1.46 7.91 -6.38
CA PRO A 20 -1.17 6.99 -5.30
C PRO A 20 -1.84 7.46 -4.01
N GLN A 21 -2.62 6.57 -3.40
CA GLN A 21 -3.37 6.81 -2.17
C GLN A 21 -3.40 5.51 -1.36
N PRO A 22 -3.61 5.57 -0.03
CA PRO A 22 -3.80 4.38 0.81
C PRO A 22 -5.19 3.75 0.60
N SER A 23 -5.60 3.57 -0.65
CA SER A 23 -6.83 2.90 -1.05
C SER A 23 -6.80 2.53 -2.53
N TYR A 24 -7.38 1.37 -2.81
CA TYR A 24 -7.74 0.99 -4.17
C TYR A 24 -9.15 1.42 -4.53
N ASN A 25 -9.45 1.40 -5.83
CA ASN A 25 -10.83 1.60 -6.27
C ASN A 25 -11.67 0.35 -5.93
N ASN A 26 -13.00 0.52 -5.93
CA ASN A 26 -13.93 -0.54 -5.55
C ASN A 26 -13.82 -1.82 -6.40
N LEU A 27 -13.44 -1.70 -7.67
CA LEU A 27 -13.27 -2.85 -8.55
C LEU A 27 -12.09 -3.71 -8.10
N ILE A 28 -11.01 -3.10 -7.65
CA ILE A 28 -9.80 -3.78 -7.18
C ILE A 28 -9.93 -4.26 -5.73
N SER A 29 -10.61 -3.50 -4.87
CA SER A 29 -10.77 -3.86 -3.46
C SER A 29 -11.91 -4.84 -3.19
N ASN A 30 -12.82 -5.10 -4.14
CA ASN A 30 -13.96 -5.99 -3.89
C ASN A 30 -14.27 -6.97 -5.04
N ILE A 31 -13.72 -6.76 -6.24
CA ILE A 31 -14.16 -7.45 -7.47
C ILE A 31 -12.97 -7.90 -8.34
N LEU A 32 -11.72 -7.86 -7.86
CA LEU A 32 -10.52 -7.93 -8.71
C LEU A 32 -10.52 -9.13 -9.66
N ILE A 33 -10.93 -10.30 -9.15
CA ILE A 33 -11.05 -11.52 -9.91
C ILE A 33 -12.38 -12.16 -9.57
N GLU A 34 -13.29 -12.15 -10.54
CA GLU A 34 -14.46 -13.00 -10.52
C GLU A 34 -14.10 -14.33 -11.19
N SER A 35 -14.28 -15.44 -10.47
CA SER A 35 -14.12 -16.77 -11.08
C SER A 35 -15.51 -17.30 -11.47
N PRO A 36 -15.75 -17.63 -12.75
CA PRO A 36 -17.04 -18.17 -13.18
C PRO A 36 -17.37 -19.54 -12.56
N THR A 37 -16.39 -20.20 -11.94
CA THR A 37 -16.56 -21.51 -11.28
C THR A 37 -16.66 -21.43 -9.76
N ILE A 38 -16.36 -20.27 -9.16
CA ILE A 38 -16.37 -20.08 -7.71
C ILE A 38 -17.40 -19.01 -7.40
N ASN A 39 -18.48 -19.37 -6.71
CA ASN A 39 -19.53 -18.44 -6.30
C ASN A 39 -19.07 -17.58 -5.11
N THR A 40 -18.03 -16.79 -5.31
CA THR A 40 -17.47 -15.85 -4.34
C THR A 40 -17.67 -14.43 -4.83
N THR A 41 -18.11 -13.55 -3.93
CA THR A 41 -17.80 -12.11 -4.02
C THR A 41 -16.30 -11.96 -4.23
N GLY A 42 -15.88 -11.20 -5.25
CA GLY A 42 -14.50 -11.16 -5.73
C GLY A 42 -13.44 -10.84 -4.67
N PHE A 43 -12.17 -10.91 -5.07
CA PHE A 43 -11.05 -10.73 -4.14
C PHE A 43 -10.73 -9.24 -3.89
N ASP A 44 -10.40 -8.92 -2.63
CA ASP A 44 -9.79 -7.65 -2.24
C ASP A 44 -8.27 -7.74 -2.41
N LEU A 45 -7.73 -7.01 -3.39
CA LEU A 45 -6.29 -7.01 -3.65
C LEU A 45 -5.47 -6.50 -2.47
N LEU A 46 -5.94 -5.46 -1.77
CA LEU A 46 -5.16 -4.84 -0.69
C LEU A 46 -5.05 -5.81 0.50
N SER A 47 -6.18 -6.43 0.86
CA SER A 47 -6.19 -7.48 1.88
C SER A 47 -5.32 -8.66 1.46
N TYR A 48 -5.29 -9.01 0.17
CA TYR A 48 -4.42 -10.05 -0.35
C TYR A 48 -2.93 -9.69 -0.24
N ASP A 49 -2.54 -8.46 -0.55
CA ASP A 49 -1.15 -8.00 -0.43
C ASP A 49 -0.66 -8.02 1.03
N VAL A 50 -1.51 -7.60 1.97
CA VAL A 50 -1.23 -7.72 3.41
C VAL A 50 -1.02 -9.18 3.81
N GLN A 51 -1.94 -10.07 3.42
CA GLN A 51 -1.85 -11.49 3.73
C GLN A 51 -0.64 -12.15 3.06
N ARG A 52 -0.30 -11.75 1.83
CA ARG A 52 0.90 -12.21 1.12
C ARG A 52 2.17 -11.80 1.85
N GLY A 53 2.24 -10.56 2.34
CA GLY A 53 3.35 -10.08 3.16
C GLY A 53 3.56 -10.96 4.39
N ARG A 54 2.48 -11.33 5.08
CA ARG A 54 2.53 -12.23 6.25
C ARG A 54 2.96 -13.65 5.87
N ASP A 55 2.40 -14.19 4.78
CA ASP A 55 2.70 -15.53 4.25
C ASP A 55 4.20 -15.71 3.93
N VAL A 56 4.81 -14.71 3.30
CA VAL A 56 6.24 -14.76 2.93
C VAL A 56 7.17 -14.30 4.06
N GLY A 57 6.64 -13.97 5.24
CA GLY A 57 7.44 -13.54 6.39
C GLY A 57 8.08 -12.16 6.22
N LEU A 58 7.40 -11.23 5.53
CA LEU A 58 7.88 -9.88 5.34
C LEU A 58 8.02 -9.17 6.71
N PRO A 59 9.18 -8.54 7.01
CA PRO A 59 9.34 -7.86 8.29
C PRO A 59 8.33 -6.72 8.49
N PRO A 60 8.02 -6.36 9.75
CA PRO A 60 7.16 -5.22 10.04
C PRO A 60 7.67 -3.92 9.45
N TYR A 61 6.75 -2.97 9.24
CA TYR A 61 7.04 -1.65 8.72
C TYR A 61 8.17 -0.93 9.48
N THR A 62 8.14 -0.94 10.81
CA THR A 62 9.16 -0.29 11.66
C THR A 62 10.55 -0.90 11.48
N LYS A 63 10.62 -2.22 11.24
CA LYS A 63 11.88 -2.92 10.98
C LYS A 63 12.48 -2.50 9.64
N ILE A 64 11.66 -2.44 8.59
CA ILE A 64 12.12 -2.02 7.25
C ILE A 64 12.52 -0.55 7.24
N ARG A 65 11.76 0.32 7.93
CA ARG A 65 12.16 1.71 8.20
C ARG A 65 13.56 1.83 8.78
N SER A 66 13.84 1.04 9.80
CA SER A 66 15.15 1.04 10.47
C SER A 66 16.27 0.56 9.53
N LEU A 67 16.00 -0.42 8.67
CA LEU A 67 16.97 -0.87 7.65
C LEU A 67 17.27 0.23 6.62
N CYS A 68 16.31 1.11 6.37
CA CYS A 68 16.47 2.32 5.56
C CYS A 68 17.19 3.47 6.28
N GLY A 69 17.68 3.28 7.51
CA GLY A 69 18.36 4.31 8.29
C GLY A 69 17.44 5.42 8.82
N LEU A 70 16.12 5.21 8.77
CA LEU A 70 15.16 6.17 9.32
C LEU A 70 15.13 6.08 10.86
N PRO A 71 14.73 7.17 11.56
CA PRO A 71 14.64 7.18 13.01
C PRO A 71 13.81 6.02 13.56
N GLN A 72 14.28 5.44 14.66
CA GLN A 72 13.60 4.34 15.33
C GLN A 72 12.24 4.81 15.89
N VAL A 73 11.21 4.03 15.59
CA VAL A 73 9.84 4.23 16.08
C VAL A 73 9.62 3.29 17.27
N LYS A 74 9.20 3.83 18.42
CA LYS A 74 8.91 3.08 19.65
C LYS A 74 7.45 3.19 20.08
N SER A 75 6.75 4.21 19.57
CA SER A 75 5.34 4.49 19.83
C SER A 75 4.68 5.03 18.56
N PHE A 76 3.35 4.95 18.50
CA PHE A 76 2.60 5.46 17.36
C PHE A 76 2.82 6.96 17.13
N ASP A 77 3.09 7.73 18.18
CA ASP A 77 3.28 9.18 18.08
C ASP A 77 4.61 9.55 17.40
N ASP A 78 5.61 8.66 17.42
CA ASP A 78 6.88 8.82 16.69
C ASP A 78 6.68 8.79 15.16
N LEU A 79 5.50 8.39 14.68
CA LEU A 79 5.15 8.37 13.26
C LEU A 79 4.60 9.71 12.76
N SER A 80 4.36 10.69 13.64
CA SER A 80 3.65 11.94 13.30
C SER A 80 4.33 12.80 12.23
N ASP A 81 5.66 12.72 12.10
CA ASP A 81 6.40 13.39 11.03
C ASP A 81 6.25 12.69 9.67
N TYR A 82 5.81 11.43 9.65
CA TYR A 82 5.79 10.57 8.47
C TYR A 82 4.39 10.19 8.03
N ILE A 83 3.43 10.10 8.95
CA ILE A 83 2.06 9.62 8.70
C ILE A 83 1.07 10.67 9.26
N PRO A 84 0.01 11.04 8.53
CA PRO A 84 -0.99 11.98 9.03
C PRO A 84 -1.63 11.50 10.35
N LEU A 85 -1.83 12.40 11.31
CA LEU A 85 -2.37 12.05 12.65
C LEU A 85 -3.65 11.21 12.60
N LYS A 86 -4.59 11.56 11.71
CA LYS A 86 -5.83 10.77 11.49
C LYS A 86 -5.55 9.32 11.13
N LYS A 87 -4.49 9.05 10.38
CA LYS A 87 -4.08 7.69 9.99
C LYS A 87 -3.36 6.98 11.12
N ILE A 88 -2.62 7.70 11.95
CA ILE A 88 -2.04 7.16 13.18
C ILE A 88 -3.15 6.71 14.15
N ASP A 89 -4.22 7.48 14.29
CA ASP A 89 -5.37 7.07 15.11
C ASP A 89 -5.99 5.77 14.58
N GLN A 90 -6.16 5.65 13.26
CA GLN A 90 -6.62 4.39 12.65
C GLN A 90 -5.65 3.23 12.92
N LEU A 91 -4.33 3.46 12.88
CA LEU A 91 -3.36 2.42 13.20
C LEU A 91 -3.48 1.95 14.64
N LYS A 92 -3.75 2.85 15.59
CA LYS A 92 -3.99 2.52 17.01
C LYS A 92 -5.24 1.64 17.20
N ASP A 93 -6.24 1.77 16.32
CA ASP A 93 -7.45 0.93 16.35
C ASP A 93 -7.19 -0.50 15.83
N PHE A 94 -6.25 -0.68 14.90
CA PHE A 94 -6.02 -1.96 14.22
C PHE A 94 -4.79 -2.74 14.73
N TYR A 95 -3.80 -2.06 15.31
CA TYR A 95 -2.53 -2.66 15.74
C TYR A 95 -2.29 -2.41 17.23
N THR A 96 -1.81 -3.44 17.95
CA THR A 96 -1.51 -3.31 19.39
C THR A 96 -0.25 -2.50 19.63
N THR A 97 0.79 -2.73 18.82
CA THR A 97 2.06 -2.01 18.90
C THR A 97 2.50 -1.54 17.52
N VAL A 98 3.42 -0.58 17.47
CA VAL A 98 4.02 -0.12 16.21
C VAL A 98 4.79 -1.23 15.48
N ASP A 99 5.28 -2.22 16.20
CA ASP A 99 6.03 -3.35 15.65
C ASP A 99 5.12 -4.40 15.00
N ASP A 100 3.80 -4.27 15.14
CA ASP A 100 2.82 -5.13 14.47
C ASP A 100 2.36 -4.58 13.12
N ILE A 101 2.74 -3.33 12.78
CA ILE A 101 2.28 -2.68 11.54
C ILE A 101 2.82 -3.43 10.33
N ASP A 102 1.91 -3.97 9.52
CA ASP A 102 2.26 -4.60 8.25
C ASP A 102 2.99 -3.61 7.34
N TYR A 103 4.07 -4.07 6.70
CA TYR A 103 4.88 -3.23 5.82
C TYR A 103 4.04 -2.49 4.76
N TYR A 104 3.16 -3.21 4.06
CA TYR A 104 2.29 -2.65 3.02
C TYR A 104 1.38 -1.53 3.54
N VAL A 105 0.87 -1.67 4.77
CA VAL A 105 0.03 -0.65 5.39
C VAL A 105 0.86 0.59 5.72
N GLY A 106 2.03 0.39 6.33
CA GLY A 106 2.93 1.49 6.68
C GLY A 106 3.35 2.33 5.47
N ILE A 107 3.85 1.69 4.39
CA ILE A 107 4.35 2.43 3.21
C ILE A 107 3.26 3.23 2.48
N LEU A 108 2.02 2.75 2.49
CA LEU A 108 0.90 3.43 1.84
C LEU A 108 0.43 4.65 2.62
N LEU A 109 0.66 4.66 3.94
CA LEU A 109 0.25 5.72 4.84
C LEU A 109 1.29 6.83 5.00
N GLU A 110 2.54 6.61 4.57
CA GLU A 110 3.57 7.65 4.60
C GLU A 110 3.21 8.84 3.70
N ASN A 111 3.51 10.04 4.19
CA ASN A 111 3.51 11.26 3.41
C ASN A 111 4.55 11.12 2.30
N LYS A 112 4.12 11.41 1.07
CA LYS A 112 4.98 11.35 -0.11
C LYS A 112 6.11 12.37 0.00
N ILE A 113 7.29 11.98 -0.47
CA ILE A 113 8.38 12.94 -0.71
C ILE A 113 8.01 13.77 -1.95
N THR A 114 8.36 15.07 -1.96
CA THR A 114 8.16 15.94 -3.12
C THR A 114 8.80 15.31 -4.37
N GLY A 115 7.98 15.08 -5.41
CA GLY A 115 8.41 14.45 -6.65
C GLY A 115 8.47 12.92 -6.63
N SER A 116 8.08 12.27 -5.53
CA SER A 116 7.98 10.80 -5.39
C SER A 116 6.52 10.35 -5.29
N MET A 117 6.26 9.11 -5.73
CA MET A 117 4.99 8.42 -5.47
C MET A 117 4.93 7.81 -4.07
N PHE A 118 6.08 7.71 -3.39
CA PHE A 118 6.24 7.05 -2.10
C PHE A 118 6.74 8.01 -1.03
N GLY A 119 6.49 7.64 0.22
CA GLY A 119 7.20 8.22 1.37
C GLY A 119 8.65 7.75 1.47
N PRO A 120 9.35 8.13 2.56
CA PRO A 120 10.76 7.81 2.75
C PRO A 120 11.09 6.31 2.73
N THR A 121 10.24 5.47 3.33
CA THR A 121 10.50 4.02 3.40
C THR A 121 10.34 3.38 2.03
N GLY A 122 9.22 3.65 1.36
CA GLY A 122 8.97 3.11 0.02
C GLY A 122 10.01 3.59 -1.00
N SER A 123 10.44 4.85 -0.90
CA SER A 123 11.48 5.39 -1.77
C SER A 123 12.84 4.71 -1.54
N CYS A 124 13.21 4.43 -0.29
CA CYS A 124 14.44 3.69 0.03
C CYS A 124 14.43 2.26 -0.52
N VAL A 125 13.30 1.54 -0.39
CA VAL A 125 13.22 0.12 -0.81
C VAL A 125 13.28 -0.03 -2.34
N ILE A 126 12.83 0.98 -3.09
CA ILE A 126 12.80 0.95 -4.56
C ILE A 126 14.12 1.44 -5.18
N ALA A 127 14.88 2.29 -4.47
CA ALA A 127 16.08 2.97 -4.97
C ALA A 127 17.24 2.03 -5.33
#